data_AF-A0A7C3TPF9-F1
#
_entry.id   AF-A0A7C3TPF9-F1
#
_cell.length_a   1.000
_cell.length_b   1.000
_cell.length_c   1.000
_cell.angle_alpha   90.00
_cell.angle_beta   90.00
_cell.angle_gamma   90.00
#
_symmetry.space_group_name_H-M   'P 1'
#
loop_
_entity.id
_entity.type
_entity.pdbx_description
1 polymer ?
#
loop_
_entity_poly.entity_id
_entity_poly.type
_entity_poly.pdbx_seq_one_letter_code
_entity_poly.pdbx_strand_id
1 'polypeptide(L)'
;MPTCPTCHSKVTEPLKTWSTVEPGKNGKILECVVGIYWCTNCKTKFPYVVGKRDLKLIENRELQELHEKIMMMDKVKQELTKKIDQLEKEKTIVEGSLLLTRLEDRVENLKVEVSLLREVKREIEGMIDYLEHAPYFKTSKQNPYDQISL
;
A
#
# COMPACT_ATOMS: atom_id res chain seq x y z
N MET A 1 24.53 -27.25 -27.49
CA MET A 1 24.44 -28.71 -27.67
C MET A 1 25.77 -29.23 -28.20
N PRO A 2 26.39 -30.21 -27.52
CA PRO A 2 27.61 -30.85 -28.01
C PRO A 2 27.40 -31.57 -29.34
N THR A 3 28.46 -31.58 -30.13
CA THR A 3 28.51 -32.27 -31.42
C THR A 3 29.39 -33.51 -31.27
N CYS A 4 28.91 -34.66 -31.74
CA CYS A 4 29.69 -35.89 -31.71
C CYS A 4 30.98 -35.72 -32.53
N PRO A 5 32.16 -36.03 -31.98
CA PRO A 5 33.43 -35.82 -32.68
C PRO A 5 33.60 -36.78 -33.88
N THR A 6 32.90 -37.92 -33.88
CA THR A 6 33.03 -38.96 -34.90
C THR A 6 32.09 -38.77 -36.10
N CYS A 7 30.81 -38.47 -35.84
CA CYS A 7 29.78 -38.42 -36.89
C CYS A 7 29.05 -37.07 -36.97
N HIS A 8 29.50 -36.08 -36.20
CA HIS A 8 28.96 -34.72 -36.18
C HIS A 8 27.45 -34.58 -35.88
N SER A 9 26.79 -35.65 -35.44
CA SER A 9 25.43 -35.57 -34.93
C SER A 9 25.39 -34.78 -33.63
N LYS A 10 24.33 -33.97 -33.45
CA LYS A 10 24.12 -33.24 -32.21
C LYS A 10 23.58 -34.17 -31.14
N VAL A 11 24.11 -34.07 -29.92
CA VAL A 11 23.64 -34.83 -28.75
C VAL A 11 23.11 -33.84 -27.71
N THR A 12 21.91 -34.10 -27.18
CA THR A 12 21.20 -33.20 -26.26
C THR A 12 21.67 -33.36 -24.82
N GLU A 13 21.65 -34.59 -24.30
CA GLU A 13 21.82 -34.84 -22.86
C GLU A 13 23.07 -35.67 -22.55
N PRO A 14 23.80 -35.33 -21.48
CA PRO A 14 24.87 -36.16 -20.97
C PRO A 14 24.31 -37.39 -20.23
N LEU A 15 25.00 -38.52 -20.33
CA LEU A 15 24.75 -39.71 -19.51
C LEU A 15 25.07 -39.47 -18.03
N LYS A 16 26.12 -38.69 -17.77
CA LYS A 16 26.60 -38.37 -16.42
C LYS A 16 27.34 -37.06 -16.44
N THR A 17 27.20 -36.27 -15.39
CA THR A 17 27.95 -35.04 -15.16
C THR A 17 28.69 -35.08 -13.84
N TRP A 18 29.81 -34.37 -13.76
CA TRP A 18 30.51 -34.09 -12.50
C TRP A 18 31.21 -32.73 -12.56
N SER A 19 31.46 -32.15 -11.40
CA SER A 19 32.29 -30.94 -11.26
C SER A 19 33.76 -31.32 -11.13
N THR A 20 34.62 -30.57 -11.81
CA THR A 20 36.07 -30.57 -11.65
C THR A 20 36.52 -29.15 -11.35
N VAL A 21 37.46 -29.01 -10.43
CA VAL A 21 38.02 -27.72 -10.03
C VAL A 21 39.44 -27.62 -10.56
N GLU A 22 39.73 -26.53 -11.24
CA GLU A 22 41.01 -26.28 -11.91
C GLU A 22 41.54 -24.89 -11.49
N PRO A 23 42.86 -24.72 -11.37
CA PRO A 23 43.44 -23.39 -11.21
C PRO A 23 43.19 -22.58 -12.50
N GLY A 24 42.43 -21.50 -12.37
CA GLY A 24 42.20 -20.53 -13.44
C GLY A 24 43.39 -19.58 -13.61
N LYS A 25 43.35 -18.77 -14.67
CA LYS A 25 44.32 -17.69 -14.85
C LYS A 25 44.11 -16.63 -13.76
N ASN A 26 45.20 -16.10 -13.20
CA ASN A 26 45.23 -15.00 -12.21
C ASN A 26 44.74 -15.37 -10.80
N GLY A 27 45.03 -16.59 -10.31
CA GLY A 27 44.71 -16.99 -8.94
C GLY A 27 43.23 -17.24 -8.65
N LYS A 28 42.38 -17.16 -9.68
CA LYS A 28 40.98 -17.60 -9.62
C LYS A 28 40.92 -19.11 -9.65
N ILE A 29 39.93 -19.67 -8.96
CA ILE A 29 39.60 -21.09 -9.08
C ILE A 29 38.46 -21.22 -10.10
N LEU A 30 38.60 -22.09 -11.08
CA LEU A 30 37.56 -22.36 -12.07
C LEU A 30 36.89 -23.69 -11.73
N GLU A 31 35.57 -23.69 -11.58
CA GLU A 31 34.80 -24.92 -11.54
C GLU A 31 34.22 -25.19 -12.94
N CYS A 32 34.58 -26.34 -13.50
CA CYS A 32 34.08 -26.86 -14.76
C CYS A 32 33.11 -28.01 -14.49
N VAL A 33 31.92 -27.97 -15.10
CA VAL A 33 31.00 -29.11 -15.12
C VAL A 33 31.24 -29.87 -16.41
N VAL A 34 31.70 -31.13 -16.31
CA VAL A 34 31.96 -32.00 -17.46
C VAL A 34 30.87 -33.05 -17.54
N GLY A 35 30.35 -33.27 -18.76
CA GLY A 35 29.38 -34.30 -19.06
C GLY A 35 29.96 -35.36 -20.00
N ILE A 36 29.66 -36.63 -19.76
CA ILE A 36 29.91 -37.71 -20.73
C ILE A 36 28.66 -37.89 -21.58
N TYR A 37 28.80 -37.73 -22.89
CA TYR A 37 27.74 -37.87 -23.86
C TYR A 37 27.85 -39.20 -24.58
N TRP A 38 26.70 -39.74 -25.00
CA TRP A 38 26.61 -40.94 -25.83
C TRP A 38 25.90 -40.60 -27.14
N CYS A 39 26.60 -40.80 -28.24
CA CYS A 39 26.03 -40.62 -29.56
C CYS A 39 25.16 -41.83 -29.92
N THR A 40 23.85 -41.63 -30.13
CA THR A 40 22.94 -42.69 -30.55
C THR A 40 23.19 -43.19 -31.97
N ASN A 41 23.78 -42.33 -32.84
CA ASN A 41 24.07 -42.59 -34.25
C ASN A 41 25.26 -43.54 -34.44
N CYS A 42 26.41 -43.25 -33.80
CA CYS A 42 27.65 -44.02 -33.98
C CYS A 42 28.16 -44.71 -32.70
N LYS A 43 27.39 -44.67 -31.61
CA LYS A 43 27.71 -45.31 -30.31
C LYS A 43 29.05 -44.83 -29.70
N THR A 44 29.50 -43.62 -30.04
CA THR A 44 30.70 -43.03 -29.43
C THR A 44 30.37 -42.37 -28.08
N LYS A 45 31.19 -42.64 -27.05
CA LYS A 45 31.22 -41.88 -25.79
C LYS A 45 32.23 -40.75 -25.89
N PHE A 46 31.87 -39.54 -25.48
CA PHE A 46 32.80 -38.41 -25.49
C PHE A 46 32.51 -37.41 -24.35
N PRO A 47 33.55 -36.80 -23.75
CA PRO A 47 33.37 -35.74 -22.76
C PRO A 47 33.07 -34.40 -23.44
N TYR A 48 32.32 -33.54 -22.76
CA TYR A 48 32.09 -32.17 -23.16
C TYR A 48 31.83 -31.28 -21.93
N VAL A 49 32.34 -30.05 -21.95
CA VAL A 49 32.14 -29.10 -20.85
C VAL A 49 30.76 -28.46 -20.96
N VAL A 50 29.92 -28.73 -19.97
CA VAL A 50 28.52 -28.28 -19.90
C VAL A 50 28.41 -26.89 -19.27
N GLY A 51 29.33 -26.54 -18.37
CA GLY A 51 29.31 -25.24 -17.68
C GLY A 51 30.67 -24.88 -17.08
N LYS A 52 30.88 -23.58 -16.84
CA LYS A 52 32.05 -23.02 -16.16
C LYS A 52 31.61 -21.91 -15.21
N ARG A 53 32.14 -21.88 -13.99
CA ARG A 53 31.95 -20.76 -13.05
C ARG A 53 33.25 -20.39 -12.34
N ASP A 54 33.47 -19.09 -12.17
CA ASP A 54 34.57 -18.55 -11.38
C ASP A 54 34.24 -18.68 -9.89
N LEU A 55 35.13 -19.30 -9.12
CA LEU A 55 35.11 -19.33 -7.67
C LEU A 55 36.09 -18.29 -7.12
N LYS A 56 35.61 -17.49 -6.16
CA LYS A 56 36.44 -16.57 -5.39
C LYS A 56 36.80 -17.23 -4.06
N LEU A 57 38.07 -17.22 -3.72
CA LEU A 57 38.52 -17.49 -2.36
C LEU A 57 38.27 -16.23 -1.55
N ILE A 58 37.47 -16.35 -0.48
CA ILE A 58 37.21 -15.27 0.48
C ILE A 58 37.86 -15.71 1.78
N GLU A 59 38.57 -14.80 2.44
CA GLU A 59 39.16 -15.08 3.74
C GLU A 59 38.04 -15.30 4.77
N ASN A 60 38.15 -16.34 5.59
CA ASN A 60 37.11 -16.73 6.54
C ASN A 60 36.73 -15.58 7.49
N ARG A 61 37.72 -14.75 7.86
CA ARG A 61 37.52 -13.57 8.70
C ARG A 61 36.57 -12.54 8.08
N GLU A 62 36.75 -12.21 6.80
CA GLU A 62 35.87 -11.27 6.09
C GLU A 62 34.43 -11.80 6.02
N LEU A 63 34.27 -13.11 5.84
CA LEU A 63 32.95 -13.75 5.84
C LEU A 63 32.26 -13.65 7.21
N GLN A 64 33.01 -13.82 8.30
CA GLN A 64 32.51 -13.68 9.66
C GLN A 64 32.07 -12.24 9.97
N GLU A 65 32.89 -11.25 9.62
CA GLU A 65 32.56 -9.82 9.82
C GLU A 65 31.29 -9.41 9.05
N LEU A 66 31.14 -9.90 7.81
CA LEU A 66 29.92 -9.70 7.03
C LEU A 66 28.70 -10.36 7.67
N HIS A 67 28.87 -11.57 8.20
CA HIS A 67 27.78 -12.30 8.86
C HIS A 67 27.29 -11.57 10.11
N GLU A 68 28.21 -11.11 10.96
CA GLU A 68 27.88 -10.32 12.16
C GLU A 68 27.14 -9.02 11.80
N LYS A 69 27.60 -8.32 10.77
CA LYS A 69 26.94 -7.09 10.30
C LYS A 69 25.52 -7.34 9.80
N ILE A 70 25.30 -8.43 9.05
CA ILE A 70 23.96 -8.84 8.60
C ILE A 70 23.07 -9.11 9.81
N MET A 71 23.56 -9.84 10.82
CA MET A 71 22.80 -10.13 12.04
C MET A 71 22.42 -8.85 12.81
N MET A 72 23.35 -7.89 12.93
CA MET A 72 23.06 -6.61 13.56
C MET A 72 22.00 -5.81 12.78
N MET A 73 22.13 -5.76 11.45
CA MET A 73 21.18 -5.07 10.59
C MET A 73 19.78 -5.70 10.66
N ASP A 74 19.68 -7.02 10.69
CA ASP A 74 18.41 -7.72 10.82
C ASP A 74 17.72 -7.42 12.15
N LYS A 75 18.49 -7.32 13.25
CA LYS A 75 17.95 -6.92 14.55
C LYS A 75 17.38 -5.50 14.52
N VAL A 76 18.14 -4.54 13.97
CA VAL A 76 17.68 -3.15 13.82
C VAL A 76 16.44 -3.07 12.94
N LYS A 77 16.40 -3.82 11.83
CA LYS A 77 15.24 -3.90 10.95
C LYS A 77 14.00 -4.39 11.71
N GLN A 78 14.12 -5.46 12.50
CA GLN A 78 13.02 -5.98 13.30
C GLN A 78 12.50 -4.97 14.33
N GLU A 79 13.39 -4.24 14.99
CA GLU A 79 13.01 -3.19 15.94
C GLU A 79 12.29 -2.03 15.26
N LEU A 80 12.77 -1.61 14.09
CA LEU A 80 12.12 -0.54 13.31
C LEU A 80 10.74 -0.98 12.80
N THR A 81 10.59 -2.20 12.29
CA THR A 81 9.27 -2.72 11.87
C THR A 81 8.28 -2.71 13.02
N LYS A 82 8.67 -3.17 14.21
CA LYS A 82 7.81 -3.11 15.40
C LYS A 82 7.41 -1.68 15.78
N LYS A 83 8.32 -0.72 15.66
CA LYS A 83 8.02 0.70 15.92
C LYS A 83 7.06 1.29 14.89
N ILE A 84 7.20 0.92 13.62
CA ILE A 84 6.27 1.33 12.56
C ILE A 84 4.87 0.81 12.86
N ASP A 85 4.73 -0.50 13.14
CA ASP A 85 3.43 -1.11 13.46
C ASP A 85 2.76 -0.44 14.67
N GLN A 86 3.55 -0.07 15.68
CA GLN A 86 3.06 0.63 16.87
C GLN A 86 2.58 2.05 16.54
N LEU A 87 3.37 2.82 15.80
CA LEU A 87 3.02 4.18 15.41
C LEU A 87 1.82 4.22 14.47
N GLU A 88 1.66 3.24 13.59
CA GLU A 88 0.48 3.11 12.73
C GLU A 88 -0.79 2.89 13.55
N LYS A 89 -0.73 2.04 14.58
CA LYS A 89 -1.86 1.86 15.51
C LYS A 89 -2.19 3.14 16.26
N GLU A 90 -1.20 3.79 16.85
CA GLU A 90 -1.38 5.05 17.58
C GLU A 90 -1.98 6.13 16.68
N LYS A 91 -1.49 6.24 15.44
CA LYS A 91 -2.04 7.16 14.44
C LYS A 91 -3.52 6.92 14.20
N THR A 92 -3.94 5.67 13.95
CA THR A 92 -5.36 5.36 13.70
C THR A 92 -6.27 5.70 14.88
N ILE A 93 -5.78 5.51 16.12
CA ILE A 93 -6.51 5.85 17.33
C ILE A 93 -6.70 7.37 17.45
N VAL A 94 -5.62 8.13 17.25
CA VAL A 94 -5.63 9.60 17.35
C VAL A 94 -6.48 10.23 16.24
N GLU A 95 -6.41 9.71 15.01
CA GLU A 95 -7.24 10.19 13.90
C GLU A 95 -8.73 9.92 14.17
N GLY A 96 -9.05 8.74 14.71
CA GLY A 96 -10.42 8.37 15.10
C GLY A 96 -10.99 9.25 16.20
N SER A 97 -10.23 9.50 17.27
CA SER A 97 -10.68 10.34 18.38
C SER A 97 -10.89 11.79 17.94
N LEU A 98 -9.99 12.34 17.12
CA LEU A 98 -10.11 13.69 16.60
C LEU A 98 -11.36 13.87 15.72
N LEU A 99 -11.69 12.87 14.89
CA LEU A 99 -12.91 12.89 14.09
C LEU A 99 -14.16 12.83 14.96
N LEU A 100 -14.18 11.99 16.00
CA LEU A 100 -15.30 11.93 16.94
C LEU A 100 -15.55 13.27 17.62
N THR A 101 -14.52 13.88 18.22
CA THR A 101 -14.66 15.18 18.89
C THR A 101 -15.18 16.25 17.94
N ARG A 102 -14.67 16.33 16.70
CA ARG A 102 -15.15 17.29 15.69
C ARG A 102 -16.61 17.07 15.31
N LEU A 103 -17.05 15.82 15.23
CA LEU A 103 -18.44 15.48 14.92
C LEU A 103 -19.36 15.80 16.11
N GLU A 104 -18.92 15.52 17.33
CA GLU A 104 -19.65 15.87 18.56
C GLU A 104 -19.87 17.38 18.67
N ASP A 105 -18.82 18.19 18.47
CA ASP A 105 -18.92 19.66 18.48
C ASP A 105 -19.91 20.15 17.42
N ARG A 106 -19.87 19.57 16.21
CA ARG A 106 -20.78 19.93 15.11
C ARG A 106 -22.22 19.54 15.42
N VAL A 107 -22.44 18.37 16.01
CA VAL A 107 -23.77 17.92 16.45
C VAL A 107 -24.32 18.89 17.48
N GLU A 108 -23.52 19.31 18.45
CA GLU A 108 -23.96 20.23 19.50
C GLU A 108 -24.31 21.61 18.93
N ASN A 109 -23.48 22.15 18.06
CA ASN A 109 -23.77 23.42 17.38
C ASN A 109 -25.08 23.36 16.56
N LEU A 110 -25.28 22.27 15.79
CA LEU A 110 -26.50 22.08 15.02
C LEU A 110 -27.75 21.91 15.90
N LYS A 111 -27.64 21.25 17.07
CA LYS A 111 -28.76 21.16 18.02
C LYS A 111 -29.19 22.54 18.50
N VAL A 112 -28.23 23.41 18.83
CA VAL A 112 -28.51 24.79 19.26
C VAL A 112 -29.21 25.55 18.14
N GLU A 113 -28.69 25.50 16.91
CA GLU A 113 -29.28 26.18 15.76
C GLU A 113 -30.71 25.70 15.46
N VAL A 114 -30.93 24.38 15.46
CA VAL A 114 -32.27 23.80 15.26
C VAL A 114 -33.23 24.23 16.37
N SER A 115 -32.77 24.31 17.62
CA SER A 115 -33.59 24.80 18.74
C SER A 115 -34.04 26.24 18.52
N LEU A 116 -33.11 27.13 18.15
CA LEU A 116 -33.40 28.53 17.86
C LEU A 116 -34.36 28.69 16.67
N LEU A 117 -34.12 27.97 15.57
CA LEU A 117 -34.99 28.00 14.40
C LEU A 117 -36.41 27.50 14.72
N ARG A 118 -36.54 26.51 15.61
CA ARG A 118 -37.85 26.03 16.08
C ARG A 118 -38.58 27.08 16.91
N GLU A 119 -37.88 27.86 17.73
CA GLU A 119 -38.48 28.97 18.49
C GLU A 119 -38.96 30.07 17.56
N VAL A 120 -38.08 30.56 16.67
CA VAL A 120 -38.43 31.60 15.68
C VAL A 120 -39.61 31.15 14.82
N LYS A 121 -39.64 29.89 14.40
CA LYS A 121 -40.77 29.33 13.66
C LYS A 121 -42.08 29.43 14.47
N ARG A 122 -42.08 29.06 15.75
CA ARG A 122 -43.26 29.17 16.62
C ARG A 122 -43.75 30.60 16.74
N GLU A 123 -42.84 31.56 16.91
CA GLU A 123 -43.19 32.98 17.02
C GLU A 123 -43.87 33.48 15.74
N ILE A 124 -43.32 33.15 14.57
CA ILE A 124 -43.90 33.53 13.28
C ILE A 124 -45.27 32.87 13.08
N GLU A 125 -45.40 31.57 13.38
CA GLU A 125 -46.69 30.88 13.31
C GLU A 125 -47.74 31.53 14.21
N GLY A 126 -47.36 31.97 15.42
CA GLY A 126 -48.25 32.72 16.31
C GLY A 126 -48.64 34.11 15.78
N MET A 127 -47.70 34.81 15.14
CA MET A 127 -48.01 36.10 14.49
C MET A 127 -48.97 35.93 13.31
N ILE A 128 -48.81 34.89 12.51
CA ILE A 128 -49.70 34.57 11.40
C ILE A 128 -51.11 34.29 11.94
N ASP A 129 -51.23 33.44 12.96
CA ASP A 129 -52.51 33.10 13.59
C ASP A 129 -53.23 34.35 14.13
N TYR A 130 -52.49 35.25 14.80
CA TYR A 130 -53.04 36.52 15.26
C TYR A 130 -53.58 37.38 14.12
N LEU A 131 -52.84 37.49 13.00
CA LEU A 131 -53.24 38.28 11.85
C LEU A 131 -54.45 37.68 11.11
N GLU A 132 -54.52 36.36 11.01
CA GLU A 132 -55.63 35.64 10.39
C GLU A 132 -56.94 35.77 11.20
N HIS A 133 -56.83 35.87 12.53
CA HIS A 133 -57.98 35.94 13.45
C HIS A 133 -58.22 37.35 14.02
N ALA A 134 -57.48 38.37 13.56
CA ALA A 134 -57.66 39.74 14.02
C ALA A 134 -59.03 40.30 13.57
N PRO A 135 -59.87 40.80 14.50
CA PRO A 135 -61.13 41.42 14.14
C PRO A 135 -60.86 42.77 13.47
N TYR A 136 -61.09 42.85 12.16
CA TYR A 136 -61.07 44.12 11.42
C TYR A 136 -62.03 45.13 12.09
N PHE A 137 -61.46 46.22 12.63
CA PHE A 137 -62.23 47.42 12.95
C PHE A 137 -62.96 47.89 11.69
N LYS A 138 -64.30 47.84 11.72
CA LYS A 138 -65.13 48.53 10.75
C LYS A 138 -64.75 50.01 10.78
N THR A 139 -64.06 50.49 9.76
CA THR A 139 -63.91 51.93 9.52
C THR A 139 -65.31 52.48 9.24
N SER A 140 -65.85 53.25 10.20
CA SER A 140 -67.00 54.09 9.95
C SER A 140 -66.59 55.13 8.90
N LYS A 141 -67.05 54.94 7.67
CA LYS A 141 -67.12 56.05 6.72
C LYS A 141 -68.22 57.00 7.20
N GLN A 142 -67.87 58.00 8.01
CA GLN A 142 -68.70 59.19 8.15
C GLN A 142 -68.43 60.05 6.90
N ASN A 143 -69.36 60.05 5.96
CA ASN A 143 -69.33 60.89 4.77
C ASN A 143 -69.65 62.35 5.18
N PRO A 144 -68.78 63.34 4.93
CA PRO A 144 -69.01 64.72 5.37
C PRO A 144 -69.88 65.57 4.43
N TYR A 145 -70.68 64.98 3.52
CA TYR A 145 -71.38 65.72 2.46
C TYR A 145 -72.92 65.62 2.44
N ASP A 146 -73.58 65.34 3.56
CA ASP A 146 -75.06 65.36 3.62
C ASP A 146 -75.60 66.51 4.48
N GLN A 147 -75.24 67.77 4.19
CA GLN A 147 -76.04 68.95 4.56
C GLN A 147 -75.82 70.13 3.59
N ILE A 148 -76.30 70.01 2.35
CA ILE A 148 -76.74 71.17 1.57
C ILE A 148 -77.98 70.73 0.77
N SER A 149 -79.18 71.14 1.19
CA SER A 149 -80.23 71.68 0.30
C SER A 149 -81.50 72.04 1.10
N LEU A 150 -81.82 73.34 0.98
CA LEU A 150 -83.11 74.04 1.14
C LEU A 150 -83.64 74.28 2.56
#